data_AF-C1KU41-F1
#
_entry.id   AF-C1KU41-F1
#
_cell.length_a   1.000
_cell.length_b   1.000
_cell.length_c   1.000
_cell.angle_alpha   90.00
_cell.angle_beta   90.00
_cell.angle_gamma   90.00
#
_symmetry.space_group_name_H-M   'P 1'
#
loop_
_entity.id
_entity.type
_entity.pdbx_description
1 polymer ?
#
loop_
_entity_poly.entity_id
_entity_poly.type
_entity_poly.pdbx_seq_one_letter_code
_entity_poly.pdbx_strand_id
1 'polypeptide(L)'
;DLNNNVDIQKAKEKEPPFHYKSGSIVRMIDFGPGVESPLHRAMTIDYGIIVEGVFELILDSGEKRIMRQGDVSVQRATAHKWVNVTGNGTLPGRVMWVLLDCKEVVDAKGEKVEGYL
;
A
#
# COMPACT_ATOMS: atom_id res chain seq x y z
N ASP A 1 -16.58 -9.02 12.07
CA ASP A 1 -17.58 -10.08 11.85
C ASP A 1 -18.69 -9.46 11.02
N LEU A 2 -19.13 -10.13 9.96
CA LEU A 2 -20.20 -9.67 9.06
C LEU A 2 -21.59 -10.01 9.61
N ASN A 3 -21.67 -10.89 10.62
CA ASN A 3 -22.92 -11.20 11.28
C ASN A 3 -23.43 -10.00 12.07
N ASN A 4 -24.75 -9.74 11.98
CA ASN A 4 -25.44 -8.68 12.72
C ASN A 4 -24.83 -7.27 12.53
N ASN A 5 -24.13 -7.01 11.42
CA ASN A 5 -23.49 -5.73 11.10
C ASN A 5 -22.48 -5.25 12.16
N VAL A 6 -21.83 -6.16 12.88
CA VAL A 6 -20.84 -5.83 13.93
C VAL A 6 -19.67 -5.01 13.35
N ASP A 7 -19.24 -5.32 12.13
CA ASP A 7 -18.26 -4.57 11.38
C ASP A 7 -18.69 -3.13 11.07
N ILE A 8 -19.94 -2.94 10.61
CA ILE A 8 -20.49 -1.60 10.28
C ILE A 8 -20.59 -0.73 11.54
N GLN A 9 -21.05 -1.28 12.65
CA GLN A 9 -21.15 -0.55 13.92
C GLN A 9 -19.76 -0.12 14.40
N LYS A 10 -18.78 -1.04 14.39
CA LYS A 10 -17.40 -0.74 14.77
C LYS A 10 -16.78 0.35 13.89
N ALA A 11 -17.04 0.33 12.59
CA ALA A 11 -16.52 1.33 11.65
C ALA A 11 -17.14 2.73 11.84
N LYS A 12 -18.35 2.84 12.39
CA LYS A 12 -18.96 4.13 12.73
C LYS A 12 -18.35 4.76 13.98
N GLU A 13 -17.94 3.93 14.94
CA GLU A 13 -17.40 4.40 16.23
C GLU A 13 -15.91 4.71 16.17
N LYS A 14 -15.17 4.02 15.30
CA LYS A 14 -13.72 4.14 15.21
C LYS A 14 -13.27 4.10 13.76
N GLU A 15 -12.34 4.99 13.41
CA GLU A 15 -11.68 4.94 12.12
C GLU A 15 -11.05 3.55 11.91
N PRO A 16 -11.17 2.99 10.69
CA PRO A 16 -10.49 1.75 10.36
C PRO A 16 -8.98 1.88 10.57
N PRO A 17 -8.33 0.87 11.19
CA PRO A 17 -6.88 0.85 11.30
C PRO A 17 -6.24 0.68 9.92
N PHE A 18 -4.91 0.84 9.86
CA PHE A 18 -4.15 0.62 8.64
C PHE A 18 -4.30 -0.81 8.07
N HIS A 19 -4.40 -1.82 8.93
CA HIS A 19 -4.73 -3.21 8.57
C HIS A 19 -5.46 -3.91 9.73
N TYR A 20 -6.19 -4.99 9.43
CA TYR A 20 -6.81 -5.85 10.44
C TYR A 20 -6.05 -7.17 10.55
N LYS A 21 -5.75 -7.62 11.78
CA LYS A 21 -5.23 -8.97 12.01
C LYS A 21 -6.16 -10.03 11.41
N SER A 22 -5.60 -10.97 10.66
CA SER A 22 -6.31 -12.03 9.94
C SER A 22 -7.43 -11.50 9.04
N GLY A 23 -7.28 -10.30 8.51
CA GLY A 23 -8.26 -9.65 7.64
C GLY A 23 -7.65 -9.08 6.37
N SER A 24 -8.48 -8.36 5.63
CA SER A 24 -8.10 -7.65 4.41
C SER A 24 -8.58 -6.20 4.46
N ILE A 25 -7.83 -5.29 3.83
CA ILE A 25 -8.27 -3.92 3.56
C ILE A 25 -8.12 -3.65 2.06
N VAL A 26 -9.13 -3.02 1.47
CA VAL A 26 -9.03 -2.45 0.12
C VAL A 26 -9.13 -0.94 0.24
N ARG A 27 -8.18 -0.23 -0.37
CA ARG A 27 -8.20 1.23 -0.44
C ARG A 27 -7.77 1.71 -1.81
N MET A 28 -8.33 2.83 -2.22
CA MET A 28 -7.99 3.52 -3.45
C MET A 28 -7.48 4.90 -3.06
N ILE A 29 -6.29 5.26 -3.55
CA ILE A 29 -5.68 6.55 -3.24
C ILE A 29 -5.45 7.29 -4.55
N ASP A 30 -5.91 8.53 -4.56
CA ASP A 30 -5.68 9.48 -5.63
C ASP A 30 -4.46 10.32 -5.27
N PHE A 31 -3.44 10.24 -6.11
CA PHE A 31 -2.26 11.07 -6.00
C PHE A 31 -2.50 12.32 -6.84
N GLY A 32 -2.40 13.48 -6.20
CA GLY A 32 -2.35 14.74 -6.92
C GLY A 32 -1.11 14.84 -7.83
N PRO A 33 -1.06 15.85 -8.70
CA PRO A 33 0.13 16.16 -9.50
C PRO A 33 1.39 16.24 -8.64
N GLY A 34 2.42 15.46 -8.98
CA GLY A 34 3.74 15.50 -8.33
C GLY A 34 3.76 15.01 -6.88
N VAL A 35 2.66 14.46 -6.37
CA VAL A 35 2.58 13.93 -5.01
C VAL A 35 3.38 12.62 -4.90
N GLU A 36 4.06 12.46 -3.78
CA GLU A 36 4.77 11.25 -3.39
C GLU A 36 4.33 10.77 -2.00
N SER A 37 4.44 9.47 -1.76
CA SER A 37 4.31 8.90 -0.42
C SER A 37 5.63 9.07 0.34
N PRO A 38 5.62 9.03 1.69
CA PRO A 38 6.84 8.76 2.44
C PRO A 38 7.40 7.38 2.08
N LEU A 39 8.70 7.17 2.34
CA LEU A 39 9.26 5.83 2.42
C LEU A 39 8.72 5.18 3.69
N HIS A 40 8.00 4.07 3.53
CA HIS A 40 7.31 3.41 4.64
C HIS A 40 7.30 1.89 4.45
N ARG A 41 7.00 1.16 5.51
CA ARG A 41 6.84 -0.30 5.49
C ARG A 41 5.58 -0.70 6.23
N ALA A 42 4.71 -1.42 5.54
CA ALA A 42 3.56 -2.08 6.13
C ALA A 42 3.88 -3.54 6.45
N MET A 43 3.39 -4.05 7.59
CA MET A 43 3.49 -5.47 7.94
C MET A 43 2.32 -6.25 7.33
N THR A 44 2.26 -6.22 6.00
CA THR A 44 1.20 -6.81 5.19
C THR A 44 1.79 -7.35 3.89
N ILE A 45 1.01 -8.18 3.20
CA ILE A 45 1.20 -8.39 1.76
C ILE A 45 0.22 -7.51 0.99
N ASP A 46 0.74 -6.68 0.09
CA ASP A 46 -0.07 -5.70 -0.63
C ASP A 46 -0.05 -5.99 -2.13
N TYR A 47 -1.23 -5.95 -2.74
CA TYR A 47 -1.39 -5.91 -4.18
C TYR A 47 -1.67 -4.46 -4.59
N GLY A 48 -0.65 -3.77 -5.07
CA GLY A 48 -0.75 -2.42 -5.62
C GLY A 48 -1.08 -2.48 -7.10
N ILE A 49 -2.22 -1.94 -7.50
CA ILE A 49 -2.73 -1.96 -8.89
C ILE A 49 -2.83 -0.53 -9.38
N ILE A 50 -2.12 -0.21 -10.47
CA ILE A 50 -2.25 1.11 -11.09
C ILE A 50 -3.56 1.15 -11.87
N VAL A 51 -4.51 1.96 -11.39
CA VAL A 51 -5.83 2.12 -12.02
C VAL A 51 -5.78 3.18 -13.10
N GLU A 52 -5.06 4.28 -12.85
CA GLU A 52 -4.89 5.40 -13.78
C GLU A 52 -3.54 6.08 -13.56
N GLY A 53 -2.89 6.51 -14.64
CA GLY A 53 -1.62 7.24 -14.59
C GLY A 53 -0.38 6.36 -14.67
N VAL A 54 0.76 6.94 -14.31
CA VAL A 54 2.08 6.33 -14.32
C VAL A 54 2.81 6.69 -13.03
N PHE A 55 3.33 5.66 -12.35
CA PHE A 55 3.96 5.79 -11.04
C PHE A 55 5.37 5.23 -11.06
N GLU A 56 6.26 5.85 -10.30
CA GLU A 56 7.55 5.24 -9.95
C GLU A 56 7.42 4.57 -8.56
N LEU A 57 7.67 3.27 -8.51
CA LEU A 57 7.85 2.50 -7.28
C LEU A 57 9.34 2.45 -6.95
N ILE A 58 9.71 2.90 -5.75
CA ILE A 58 11.09 2.95 -5.26
C ILE A 58 11.18 2.08 -4.00
N LEU A 59 12.18 1.20 -3.92
CA LEU A 59 12.48 0.38 -2.74
C LEU A 59 13.58 1.02 -1.89
N ASP A 60 13.69 0.59 -0.63
CA ASP A 60 14.76 1.01 0.29
C ASP A 60 16.17 0.64 -0.17
N SER A 61 16.31 -0.39 -0.99
CA SER A 61 17.56 -0.77 -1.66
C SER A 61 17.95 0.16 -2.81
N GLY A 62 17.06 1.07 -3.23
CA GLY A 62 17.29 2.04 -4.30
C GLY A 62 16.82 1.60 -5.68
N GLU A 63 16.43 0.33 -5.87
CA GLU A 63 15.74 -0.12 -7.08
C GLU A 63 14.48 0.71 -7.35
N LYS A 64 14.27 1.00 -8.63
CA LYS A 64 13.12 1.78 -9.11
C LYS A 64 12.43 1.07 -10.26
N ARG A 65 11.10 1.19 -10.32
CA ARG A 65 10.30 0.67 -11.41
C ARG A 65 9.20 1.63 -11.81
N ILE A 66 9.09 1.90 -13.11
CA ILE A 66 7.94 2.58 -13.68
C ILE A 66 6.80 1.58 -13.84
N MET A 67 5.69 1.88 -13.18
CA MET A 67 4.44 1.15 -13.15
C MET A 67 3.39 1.96 -13.95
N ARG A 68 2.78 1.33 -14.94
CA ARG A 68 1.75 1.93 -15.81
C ARG A 68 0.38 1.36 -15.49
N GLN A 69 -0.66 2.01 -15.99
CA GLN A 69 -2.03 1.53 -15.89
C GLN A 69 -2.17 0.04 -16.20
N GLY A 70 -2.80 -0.70 -15.30
CA GLY A 70 -2.97 -2.16 -15.36
C GLY A 70 -1.83 -2.96 -14.73
N ASP A 71 -0.66 -2.36 -14.48
CA ASP A 71 0.44 -3.04 -13.81
C ASP A 71 0.08 -3.33 -12.34
N VAL A 72 0.57 -4.47 -11.85
CA VAL A 72 0.36 -4.95 -10.48
C VAL A 72 1.71 -5.20 -9.83
N SER A 73 1.93 -4.61 -8.65
CA SER A 73 3.02 -4.94 -7.74
C SER A 73 2.53 -5.84 -6.61
N VAL A 74 3.33 -6.83 -6.23
CA VAL A 74 3.13 -7.62 -5.02
C VAL A 74 4.18 -7.23 -3.99
N GLN A 75 3.77 -6.45 -2.99
CA GLN A 75 4.64 -5.93 -1.94
C GLN A 75 4.61 -6.89 -0.75
N ARG A 76 5.74 -7.52 -0.40
CA ARG A 76 5.83 -8.53 0.67
C ARG A 76 6.50 -7.95 1.91
N ALA A 77 5.84 -6.99 2.57
CA ALA A 77 6.39 -6.21 3.68
C ALA A 77 7.73 -5.50 3.36
N THR A 78 7.94 -5.11 2.10
CA THR A 78 9.11 -4.34 1.67
C THR A 78 8.90 -2.85 1.97
N ALA A 79 9.96 -2.16 2.41
CA ALA A 79 9.89 -0.72 2.54
C ALA A 79 9.91 -0.07 1.15
N HIS A 80 9.05 0.91 0.94
CA HIS A 80 8.83 1.45 -0.39
C HIS A 80 8.24 2.86 -0.38
N LYS A 81 8.39 3.51 -1.53
CA LYS A 81 7.88 4.85 -1.82
C LYS A 81 7.23 4.86 -3.20
N TRP A 82 6.12 5.58 -3.32
CA TRP A 82 5.40 5.80 -4.57
C TRP A 82 5.52 7.27 -4.97
N VAL A 83 5.84 7.51 -6.24
CA VAL A 83 5.89 8.87 -6.82
C VAL A 83 4.96 8.91 -8.03
N ASN A 84 4.01 9.84 -8.03
CA ASN A 84 3.17 10.07 -9.20
C ASN A 84 3.96 10.87 -10.26
N VAL A 85 4.25 10.23 -11.39
CA VAL A 85 4.99 10.84 -12.52
C VAL A 85 4.09 11.04 -13.74
N THR A 86 2.78 10.90 -13.59
CA THR A 86 1.79 11.06 -14.67
C THR A 86 1.87 12.43 -15.30
N GLY A 87 1.93 12.49 -16.63
CA GLY A 87 2.08 13.76 -17.35
C GLY A 87 3.33 14.54 -16.92
N ASN A 88 4.43 13.85 -16.62
CA ASN A 88 5.64 14.45 -16.05
C ASN A 88 5.38 15.15 -14.70
N GLY A 89 4.55 14.55 -13.86
CA GLY A 89 4.18 15.06 -12.53
C GLY A 89 3.12 16.17 -12.55
N THR A 90 2.50 16.46 -13.69
CA THR A 90 1.49 17.53 -13.81
C THR A 90 0.04 17.05 -13.77
N LEU A 91 -0.18 15.74 -13.86
CA LEU A 91 -1.51 15.13 -13.86
C LEU A 91 -1.71 14.23 -12.63
N PRO A 92 -2.96 14.06 -12.17
CA PRO A 92 -3.25 13.12 -11.09
C PRO A 92 -3.08 11.68 -11.57
N GLY A 93 -3.02 10.76 -10.61
CA GLY A 93 -3.05 9.31 -10.85
C GLY A 93 -3.77 8.59 -9.73
N ARG A 94 -4.14 7.32 -9.97
CA ARG A 94 -4.91 6.51 -9.02
C ARG A 94 -4.33 5.12 -8.91
N VAL A 95 -4.17 4.67 -7.67
CA VAL A 95 -3.70 3.33 -7.36
C VAL A 95 -4.67 2.69 -6.35
N MET A 96 -4.96 1.41 -6.55
CA MET A 96 -5.74 0.59 -5.63
C MET A 96 -4.80 -0.36 -4.92
N TRP A 97 -4.95 -0.51 -3.61
CA TRP A 97 -4.27 -1.50 -2.81
C TRP A 97 -5.24 -2.48 -2.20
N VAL A 98 -4.92 -3.77 -2.31
CA VAL A 98 -5.50 -4.83 -1.49
C VAL A 98 -4.42 -5.28 -0.52
N LEU A 99 -4.61 -5.02 0.77
CA LEU A 99 -3.69 -5.38 1.84
C LEU A 99 -4.23 -6.59 2.59
N LEU A 100 -3.40 -7.60 2.79
CA LEU A 100 -3.70 -8.74 3.64
C LEU A 100 -2.75 -8.76 4.83
N ASP A 101 -3.27 -9.13 5.99
CA ASP A 101 -2.44 -9.41 7.16
C ASP A 101 -1.38 -10.47 6.85
N CYS A 102 -0.20 -10.34 7.45
CA CYS A 102 0.83 -11.35 7.35
C CYS A 102 1.31 -11.81 8.73
N LYS A 103 1.88 -13.01 8.78
CA LYS A 103 2.62 -13.44 9.97
C LYS A 103 3.83 -12.52 10.17
N GLU A 104 4.43 -12.61 11.36
CA GLU A 104 5.69 -11.93 11.63
C GLU A 104 6.71 -12.21 10.53
N VAL A 105 7.35 -11.15 10.06
CA VAL A 105 8.38 -11.21 9.01
C VAL A 105 9.73 -11.11 9.70
N VAL A 106 10.63 -12.01 9.34
CA VAL A 106 12.03 -11.99 9.73
C VAL A 106 12.89 -11.82 8.49
N ASP A 107 14.02 -11.13 8.64
CA ASP A 107 14.98 -10.95 7.56
C ASP A 107 15.84 -12.21 7.35
N ALA A 108 16.82 -12.12 6.44
CA ALA A 108 17.72 -13.23 6.14
C ALA A 108 18.61 -13.65 7.32
N LYS A 109 18.77 -12.80 8.34
CA LYS A 109 19.53 -13.08 9.56
C LYS A 109 18.64 -13.60 10.69
N GLY A 110 17.32 -13.67 10.48
CA GLY A 110 16.34 -14.04 11.50
C GLY A 110 15.94 -12.88 12.41
N GLU A 111 16.30 -11.65 12.07
CA GLU A 111 15.93 -10.47 12.84
C GLU A 111 14.51 -10.03 12.48
N LYS A 112 13.74 -9.61 13.47
CA LYS A 112 12.36 -9.16 13.27
C LYS A 112 12.34 -7.89 12.42
N VAL A 113 11.49 -7.90 11.39
CA VAL A 113 11.22 -6.74 10.56
C VAL A 113 10.05 -5.95 11.15
N GLU A 114 10.24 -4.65 11.33
CA GLU A 114 9.20 -3.74 11.82
C GLU A 114 8.68 -2.83 10.71
N GLY A 115 7.39 -2.52 10.81
CA GLY A 115 6.72 -1.54 9.97
C GLY A 115 6.86 -0.14 10.54
N TYR A 116 6.85 0.85 9.66
CA TYR A 116 6.89 2.27 10.00
C TYR A 116 6.19 3.09 8.91
N LEU A 117 5.70 4.26 9.27
CA LEU A 117 5.02 5.22 8.41
C LEU A 117 5.65 6.59 8.60
#